data_AF-S8F3Y7-F1
#
_entry.id   AF-S8F3Y7-F1
#
_cell.length_a   1.000
_cell.length_b   1.000
_cell.length_c   1.000
_cell.angle_alpha   90.00
_cell.angle_beta   90.00
_cell.angle_gamma   90.00
#
_symmetry.space_group_name_H-M   'P 1'
#
loop_
_entity.id
_entity.type
_entity.pdbx_description
1 polymer ?
#
loop_
_entity_poly.entity_id
_entity_poly.type
_entity_poly.pdbx_seq_one_letter_code
_entity_poly.pdbx_strand_id
1 'polypeptide(L)'
;MSSIPKDWTPAATADIAKMTPAEFGGTDPKVFHEQKVQQYYDNHKTGSLKTAVKAKIRRGAHSGGTDPNEADHITVSFKDSKKKDVGGGGVHVYTGR
;
A
#
# COMPACT_ATOMS: atom_id res chain seq x y z
N MET A 1 -3.09 -4.72 -19.02
CA MET A 1 -3.71 -4.22 -17.77
C MET A 1 -2.91 -3.03 -17.29
N SER A 2 -3.53 -1.88 -17.05
CA SER A 2 -2.81 -0.66 -16.65
C SER A 2 -2.42 -0.74 -15.17
N SER A 3 -1.12 -0.75 -14.87
CA SER A 3 -0.59 -0.66 -13.50
C SER A 3 -0.73 0.77 -12.99
N ILE A 4 -1.16 0.95 -11.74
CA ILE A 4 -1.15 2.29 -11.11
C ILE A 4 0.30 2.63 -10.71
N PRO A 5 0.82 3.83 -11.06
CA PRO A 5 2.11 4.30 -10.56
C PRO A 5 2.17 4.31 -9.04
N LYS A 6 3.32 3.92 -8.47
CA LYS A 6 3.53 3.77 -7.02
C LYS A 6 4.71 4.62 -6.57
N ASP A 7 4.47 5.53 -5.64
CA ASP A 7 5.52 6.30 -4.97
C ASP A 7 5.73 5.78 -3.56
N TRP A 8 7.00 5.71 -3.16
CA TRP A 8 7.41 5.37 -1.81
C TRP A 8 7.79 6.63 -1.05
N THR A 9 7.20 6.84 0.14
CA THR A 9 7.69 7.88 1.05
C THR A 9 9.03 7.47 1.66
N PRO A 10 9.84 8.44 2.15
CA PRO A 10 11.05 8.11 2.89
C PRO A 10 10.79 7.18 4.08
N ALA A 11 9.66 7.36 4.78
CA ALA A 11 9.24 6.48 5.87
C ALA A 11 8.96 5.05 5.39
N ALA A 12 8.21 4.88 4.30
CA ALA A 12 7.95 3.56 3.74
C ALA A 12 9.22 2.88 3.22
N THR A 13 10.14 3.63 2.62
CA THR A 13 11.45 3.11 2.20
C THR A 13 12.26 2.64 3.41
N ALA A 14 12.24 3.39 4.52
CA ALA A 14 12.93 3.00 5.75
C ALA A 14 12.29 1.78 6.42
N ASP A 15 10.97 1.59 6.30
CA ASP A 15 10.27 0.38 6.76
C ASP A 15 10.72 -0.83 5.93
N ILE A 16 10.68 -0.73 4.60
CA ILE A 16 11.10 -1.80 3.68
C ILE A 16 12.56 -2.21 3.87
N ALA A 17 13.45 -1.25 4.14
CA ALA A 17 14.87 -1.54 4.34
C ALA A 17 15.15 -2.46 5.55
N LYS A 18 14.19 -2.59 6.47
CA LYS A 18 14.29 -3.47 7.65
C LYS A 18 13.64 -4.83 7.43
N MET A 19 12.97 -5.02 6.30
CA MET A 19 12.22 -6.21 5.96
C MET A 19 13.06 -7.17 5.13
N THR A 20 12.80 -8.46 5.29
CA THR A 20 13.50 -9.53 4.58
C THR A 20 12.54 -10.35 3.71
N PRO A 21 13.00 -10.91 2.58
CA PRO A 21 12.13 -11.75 1.75
C PRO A 21 11.52 -12.95 2.49
N ALA A 22 12.21 -13.47 3.52
CA ALA A 22 11.72 -14.59 4.33
C ALA A 22 10.36 -14.29 5.01
N GLU A 23 10.14 -13.04 5.42
CA GLU A 23 8.88 -12.59 6.03
C GLU A 23 7.70 -12.54 5.03
N PHE A 24 7.98 -12.62 3.73
CA PHE A 24 7.02 -12.52 2.64
C PHE A 24 7.07 -13.74 1.71
N GLY A 25 7.33 -14.92 2.29
CA GLY A 25 7.33 -16.20 1.55
C GLY A 25 8.42 -16.29 0.48
N GLY A 26 9.55 -15.61 0.67
CA GLY A 26 10.67 -15.54 -0.27
C GLY A 26 10.55 -14.45 -1.33
N THR A 27 9.49 -13.64 -1.31
CA THR A 27 9.30 -12.53 -2.25
C THR A 27 10.04 -11.29 -1.78
N ASP A 28 10.69 -10.55 -2.69
CA ASP A 28 11.25 -9.23 -2.37
C ASP A 28 10.17 -8.34 -1.71
N PRO A 29 10.45 -7.74 -0.53
CA PRO A 29 9.46 -6.96 0.20
C PRO A 29 8.85 -5.85 -0.65
N LYS A 30 9.65 -5.12 -1.43
CA LYS A 30 9.14 -4.05 -2.27
C LYS A 30 8.18 -4.58 -3.33
N VAL A 31 8.54 -5.67 -4.02
CA VAL A 31 7.68 -6.34 -5.00
C VAL A 31 6.37 -6.80 -4.36
N PHE A 32 6.42 -7.46 -3.20
CA PHE A 32 5.24 -7.92 -2.48
C PHE A 32 4.26 -6.76 -2.19
N HIS A 33 4.79 -5.64 -1.70
CA HIS A 33 3.96 -4.48 -1.39
C HIS A 33 3.33 -3.88 -2.64
N GLU A 34 4.11 -3.71 -3.71
CA GLU A 34 3.59 -3.17 -4.97
C GLU A 34 2.50 -4.07 -5.55
N GLN A 35 2.63 -5.39 -5.44
CA GLN A 35 1.60 -6.35 -5.84
C GLN A 35 0.33 -6.20 -4.99
N LYS A 36 0.44 -6.12 -3.66
CA LYS A 36 -0.73 -5.93 -2.77
C LYS A 36 -1.45 -4.62 -3.04
N VAL A 37 -0.71 -3.53 -3.23
CA VAL A 37 -1.30 -2.23 -3.59
C VAL A 37 -1.97 -2.26 -4.96
N GLN A 38 -1.37 -2.96 -5.93
CA GLN A 38 -1.98 -3.13 -7.24
C GLN A 38 -3.27 -3.96 -7.17
N GLN A 39 -3.27 -5.07 -6.45
CA GLN A 39 -4.47 -5.90 -6.22
C GLN A 39 -5.59 -5.10 -5.56
N TYR A 40 -5.25 -4.33 -4.51
CA TYR A 40 -6.23 -3.45 -3.86
C TYR A 40 -6.81 -2.43 -4.84
N TYR A 41 -5.95 -1.77 -5.64
CA TYR A 41 -6.41 -0.83 -6.66
C TYR A 41 -7.34 -1.51 -7.66
N ASP A 42 -6.96 -2.66 -8.22
CA ASP A 42 -7.75 -3.36 -9.23
C ASP A 42 -9.14 -3.76 -8.72
N ASN A 43 -9.26 -4.09 -7.43
CA ASN A 43 -10.53 -4.42 -6.79
C ASN A 43 -11.42 -3.20 -6.52
N HIS A 44 -10.84 -1.99 -6.40
CA HIS A 44 -11.58 -0.77 -6.00
C HIS A 44 -11.61 0.33 -7.06
N LYS A 45 -10.89 0.17 -8.19
CA LYS A 45 -10.76 1.17 -9.27
C LYS A 45 -12.05 1.49 -10.02
N THR A 46 -13.11 0.72 -9.84
CA THR A 46 -14.44 1.05 -10.41
C THR A 46 -15.32 1.82 -9.42
N GLY A 47 -14.97 1.81 -8.13
CA GLY A 47 -15.71 2.45 -7.04
C GLY A 47 -14.92 3.60 -6.41
N SER A 48 -14.52 3.43 -5.15
CA SER A 48 -13.88 4.46 -4.33
C SER A 48 -12.56 5.01 -4.91
N LEU A 49 -11.90 4.26 -5.81
CA LEU A 49 -10.65 4.65 -6.46
C LEU A 49 -10.81 4.98 -7.95
N LYS A 50 -12.04 5.23 -8.44
CA LYS A 50 -12.31 5.48 -9.87
C LYS A 50 -11.50 6.61 -10.49
N THR A 51 -11.15 7.62 -9.71
CA THR A 51 -10.36 8.77 -10.15
C THR A 51 -8.89 8.68 -9.74
N ALA A 52 -8.47 7.59 -9.09
CA ALA A 52 -7.09 7.40 -8.67
C ALA A 52 -6.19 7.17 -9.89
N VAL A 53 -5.13 7.97 -9.97
CA VAL A 53 -4.10 7.88 -11.01
C VAL A 53 -2.73 7.52 -10.45
N LYS A 54 -2.59 7.53 -9.11
CA LYS A 54 -1.34 7.26 -8.42
C LYS A 54 -1.58 6.70 -7.02
N ALA A 55 -0.74 5.76 -6.59
CA ALA A 55 -0.69 5.28 -5.22
C ALA A 55 0.58 5.80 -4.53
N LYS A 56 0.44 6.29 -3.30
CA LYS A 56 1.55 6.73 -2.46
C LYS A 56 1.62 5.83 -1.23
N ILE A 57 2.62 4.96 -1.17
CA ILE A 57 2.88 4.06 -0.05
C ILE A 57 3.50 4.89 1.07
N ARG A 58 2.77 5.03 2.18
CA ARG A 58 3.14 5.90 3.31
C ARG A 58 3.91 5.18 4.40
N ARG A 59 3.61 3.90 4.61
CA ARG A 59 4.28 2.97 5.53
C ARG A 59 4.38 1.61 4.85
N GLY A 60 5.45 0.87 5.15
CA GLY A 60 5.52 -0.55 4.78
C GLY A 60 4.50 -1.38 5.57
N ALA A 61 4.51 -2.69 5.38
CA ALA A 61 3.74 -3.66 6.14
C ALA A 61 4.07 -3.53 7.63
N HIS A 62 3.06 -3.31 8.45
CA HIS A 62 3.20 -3.24 9.90
C HIS A 62 1.92 -3.72 10.57
N SER A 63 2.07 -4.31 11.76
CA SER A 63 0.98 -4.41 12.72
C SER A 63 0.60 -3.01 13.21
N GLY A 64 -0.67 -2.80 13.52
CA GLY A 64 -1.20 -1.48 13.86
C GLY A 64 -0.50 -0.76 15.01
N GLY A 65 -0.83 0.52 15.15
CA GLY A 65 -0.23 1.41 16.14
C GLY A 65 -0.85 1.27 17.53
N THR A 66 -2.12 1.66 17.66
CA THR A 66 -2.80 1.78 18.96
C THR A 66 -3.62 0.54 19.32
N ASP A 67 -4.14 -0.17 18.32
CA ASP A 67 -4.86 -1.44 18.53
C ASP A 67 -3.89 -2.62 18.33
N PRO A 68 -3.57 -3.39 19.38
CA PRO A 68 -2.69 -4.55 19.27
C PRO A 68 -3.27 -5.67 18.39
N ASN A 69 -4.57 -5.64 18.08
CA ASN A 69 -5.24 -6.65 17.24
C ASN A 69 -5.38 -6.23 15.77
N GLU A 70 -4.91 -5.04 15.40
CA GLU A 70 -5.00 -4.61 14.00
C GLU A 70 -4.11 -5.48 13.12
N ALA A 71 -4.74 -6.13 12.14
CA ALA A 71 -4.07 -6.99 11.18
C ALA A 71 -2.99 -6.23 10.39
N ASP A 72 -1.94 -6.97 10.02
CA ASP A 72 -0.82 -6.42 9.28
C ASP A 72 -1.27 -5.81 7.95
N HIS A 73 -0.85 -4.56 7.72
CA HIS A 73 -1.30 -3.79 6.57
C HIS A 73 -0.24 -2.80 6.09
N ILE A 74 -0.41 -2.36 4.84
CA ILE A 74 0.35 -1.29 4.21
C ILE A 74 -0.53 -0.03 4.25
N THR A 75 -0.01 1.09 4.76
CA THR A 75 -0.74 2.36 4.67
C THR A 75 -0.48 3.02 3.33
N VAL A 76 -1.55 3.25 2.55
CA VAL A 76 -1.46 3.82 1.20
C VAL A 76 -2.42 5.01 1.06
N SER A 77 -1.99 6.05 0.36
CA SER A 77 -2.88 7.11 -0.11
C SER A 77 -3.03 7.01 -1.61
N PHE A 78 -4.24 6.83 -2.10
CA PHE A 78 -4.54 6.93 -3.54
C PHE A 78 -4.83 8.39 -3.89
N LYS A 79 -4.25 8.87 -4.99
CA LYS A 79 -4.31 10.27 -5.42
C LYS A 79 -4.97 10.40 -6.79
N ASP A 80 -5.83 11.40 -6.93
CA ASP A 80 -6.34 11.83 -8.24
C ASP A 80 -5.32 12.71 -8.99
N SER A 81 -5.68 13.13 -10.21
CA SER A 81 -4.84 14.02 -11.03
C SER A 81 -4.59 15.39 -10.41
N LYS A 82 -5.40 15.80 -9.43
CA LYS A 82 -5.27 17.03 -8.64
C LYS A 82 -4.50 16.80 -7.33
N LYS A 83 -3.89 15.63 -7.14
CA LYS A 83 -3.15 15.22 -5.93
C LYS A 83 -4.03 15.16 -4.66
N LYS A 84 -5.35 15.12 -4.81
CA LYS A 84 -6.29 14.93 -3.71
C LYS A 84 -6.39 13.45 -3.36
N ASP A 85 -6.58 13.16 -2.08
CA ASP A 85 -6.83 11.81 -1.62
C ASP A 85 -8.18 11.30 -2.12
N VAL A 86 -8.19 10.06 -2.60
CA VAL A 86 -9.38 9.33 -3.01
C VAL A 86 -9.45 8.03 -2.22
N GLY A 87 -10.65 7.63 -1.81
CA GLY A 87 -10.85 6.43 -0.99
C GLY A 87 -10.43 6.54 0.48
N GLY A 88 -10.20 7.75 1.03
CA GLY A 88 -10.10 7.93 2.50
C GLY A 88 -8.77 8.41 3.08
N GLY A 89 -7.80 8.89 2.28
CA GLY A 89 -6.58 9.58 2.78
C GLY A 89 -5.50 8.68 3.42
N GLY A 90 -5.91 7.59 4.07
CA GLY A 90 -5.04 6.53 4.60
C GLY A 90 -5.75 5.20 4.48
N VAL A 91 -5.59 4.55 3.33
CA VAL A 91 -6.16 3.24 3.05
C VAL A 91 -5.25 2.16 3.63
N HIS A 92 -5.82 1.25 4.40
CA HIS A 92 -5.13 0.09 4.95
C HIS A 92 -5.26 -1.07 3.94
N VAL A 93 -4.15 -1.42 3.30
CA VAL A 93 -4.07 -2.56 2.39
C VAL A 93 -3.56 -3.76 3.18
N TYR A 94 -4.46 -4.60 3.65
CA TYR A 94 -4.13 -5.78 4.46
C TYR A 94 -3.28 -6.78 3.70
N THR A 95 -2.19 -7.25 4.33
CA THR A 95 -1.20 -8.12 3.69
C THR A 95 -1.62 -9.59 3.78
N GLY A 96 -2.27 -9.99 4.88
CA GLY A 96 -2.62 -11.38 5.17
C GLY A 96 -1.39 -12.28 5.35
N ARG A 97 -0.26 -11.71 5.77
CA ARG A 97 0.95 -12.45 6.14
C ARG A 97 0.81 -13.10 7.51
#